data_AF-A0A218WSD2-F1
#
_entry.id   AF-A0A218WSD2-F1
#
_cell.length_a   1.000
_cell.length_b   1.000
_cell.length_c   1.000
_cell.angle_alpha   90.00
_cell.angle_beta   90.00
_cell.angle_gamma   90.00
#
_symmetry.space_group_name_H-M   'P 1'
#
loop_
_entity.id
_entity.type
_entity.pdbx_description
1 polymer ?
#
loop_
_entity_poly.entity_id
_entity_poly.type
_entity_poly.pdbx_seq_one_letter_code
_entity_poly.pdbx_strand_id
1 'polypeptide(L)'
;MGAIKLAVANGVITFRWVFCASTLGAATTVIASMLELNQDVLSWASLAITTALVTVFEVIGGALGGASFNPTATASFYTNL
;
A
#
# COMPACT_ATOMS: atom_id res chain seq x y z
N MET A 1 1.19 1.10 -23.17
CA MET A 1 0.96 2.31 -22.34
C MET A 1 2.14 3.26 -22.58
N GLY A 2 1.94 4.54 -22.89
CA GLY A 2 3.07 5.46 -23.05
C GLY A 2 3.81 5.71 -21.72
N ALA A 3 5.13 5.94 -21.77
CA ALA A 3 5.97 6.12 -20.58
C ALA A 3 5.44 7.17 -19.60
N ILE A 4 4.94 8.30 -20.13
CA ILE A 4 4.34 9.39 -19.33
C ILE A 4 3.09 8.91 -18.57
N LYS A 5 2.24 8.11 -19.22
CA LYS A 5 1.01 7.60 -18.62
C LYS A 5 1.30 6.59 -17.49
N LEU A 6 2.35 5.79 -17.64
CA LEU A 6 2.81 4.86 -16.61
C LEU A 6 3.45 5.61 -15.42
N ALA A 7 4.23 6.66 -15.68
CA ALA A 7 4.83 7.48 -14.63
C ALA A 7 3.76 8.20 -13.78
N VAL A 8 2.73 8.76 -14.41
CA VAL A 8 1.59 9.38 -13.71
C VAL A 8 0.83 8.34 -12.88
N ALA A 9 0.57 7.14 -13.44
CA ALA A 9 -0.09 6.06 -12.70
C ALA A 9 0.70 5.63 -11.45
N ASN A 10 2.03 5.47 -11.58
CA ASN A 10 2.90 5.17 -10.44
C ASN A 10 2.88 6.29 -9.39
N GLY A 11 2.93 7.56 -9.80
CA GLY A 11 2.86 8.70 -8.89
C GLY A 11 1.56 8.75 -8.08
N VAL A 12 0.42 8.58 -8.75
CA VAL A 12 -0.91 8.61 -8.12
C VAL A 12 -1.08 7.45 -7.14
N ILE A 13 -0.70 6.22 -7.53
CA ILE A 13 -0.80 5.08 -6.62
C ILE A 13 0.14 5.29 -5.41
N THR A 14 1.38 5.72 -5.62
CA THR A 14 2.35 5.90 -4.53
C THR A 14 1.87 6.95 -3.52
N PHE A 15 1.36 8.08 -4.01
CA PHE A 15 0.77 9.12 -3.15
C PHE A 15 -0.40 8.57 -2.31
N ARG A 16 -1.31 7.83 -2.96
CA ARG A 16 -2.47 7.24 -2.29
C ARG A 16 -2.05 6.18 -1.27
N TRP A 17 -1.07 5.34 -1.59
CA TRP A 17 -0.50 4.36 -0.67
C TRP A 17 0.05 5.03 0.59
N VAL A 18 0.92 6.03 0.44
CA VAL A 18 1.54 6.74 1.57
C VAL A 18 0.50 7.44 2.44
N PHE A 19 -0.52 8.06 1.81
CA PHE A 19 -1.62 8.69 2.53
C PHE A 19 -2.42 7.69 3.37
N CYS A 20 -2.77 6.53 2.80
CA CYS A 20 -3.48 5.49 3.53
C CYS A 20 -2.62 4.84 4.62
N ALA A 21 -1.34 4.56 4.36
CA ALA A 21 -0.42 3.99 5.34
C ALA A 21 -0.17 4.94 6.52
N SER A 22 -0.04 6.25 6.27
CA SER A 22 0.20 7.24 7.33
C SER A 22 -1.00 7.45 8.27
N THR A 23 -2.21 7.17 7.82
CA THR A 23 -3.43 7.31 8.64
C THR A 23 -3.80 6.01 9.37
N LEU A 24 -3.23 4.89 8.94
CA LEU A 24 -3.51 3.55 9.42
C LEU A 24 -3.18 3.35 10.90
N GLY A 25 -2.05 3.91 11.36
CA GLY A 25 -1.65 3.87 12.77
C GLY A 25 -2.61 4.63 13.70
N ALA A 26 -3.07 5.80 13.27
CA ALA A 26 -4.05 6.59 14.03
C ALA A 26 -5.45 5.94 14.01
N ALA A 27 -5.88 5.42 12.85
CA ALA A 27 -7.16 4.75 12.72
C ALA A 27 -7.22 3.49 13.59
N THR A 28 -6.17 2.66 13.58
CA THR A 28 -6.11 1.43 14.40
C THR A 28 -6.08 1.71 15.89
N THR A 29 -5.39 2.77 16.35
CA THR A 29 -5.41 3.17 17.76
C THR A 29 -6.78 3.67 18.21
N VAL A 30 -7.48 4.45 17.38
CA VAL A 30 -8.85 4.91 17.68
C VAL A 30 -9.84 3.74 17.71
N ILE A 31 -9.75 2.81 16.76
CA ILE A 31 -10.64 1.64 16.73
C ILE A 31 -10.38 0.74 17.93
N ALA A 32 -9.12 0.52 18.30
CA ALA A 32 -8.76 -0.32 19.43
C ALA A 32 -9.16 0.27 20.77
N SER A 33 -9.12 1.60 20.93
CA SER A 33 -9.60 2.26 22.15
C SER A 33 -11.13 2.18 22.28
N MET A 34 -11.86 2.26 21.16
CA MET A 34 -13.33 2.08 21.16
C MET A 34 -13.76 0.64 21.51
N LEU A 35 -12.91 -0.33 21.22
CA LEU A 35 -13.24 -1.76 21.32
C LEU A 35 -12.52 -2.47 22.48
N GLU A 36 -11.84 -1.70 23.35
CA GLU A 36 -11.07 -2.17 24.52
C GLU A 36 -10.12 -3.34 24.20
N LEU A 37 -9.52 -3.33 22.99
CA LEU A 37 -8.68 -4.43 22.54
C LEU A 37 -7.31 -4.41 23.23
N ASN A 38 -6.88 -5.60 23.69
CA ASN A 38 -5.53 -5.80 24.21
C ASN A 38 -4.47 -5.51 23.13
N GLN A 39 -3.32 -4.99 23.57
CA GLN A 39 -2.19 -4.62 22.71
C GLN A 39 -1.67 -5.79 21.85
N ASP A 40 -1.83 -7.03 22.31
CA ASP A 40 -1.48 -8.22 21.53
C ASP A 40 -2.33 -8.36 20.26
N VAL A 41 -3.64 -8.07 20.34
CA VAL A 41 -4.56 -8.15 19.19
C VAL A 41 -4.32 -7.01 18.20
N LEU A 42 -3.85 -5.86 18.70
CA LEU A 42 -3.55 -4.68 17.89
C LEU A 42 -2.48 -4.96 16.82
N SER A 43 -1.44 -5.72 17.18
CA SER A 43 -0.35 -6.06 16.26
C SER A 43 -0.84 -6.94 15.11
N TRP A 44 -1.68 -7.93 15.42
CA TRP A 44 -2.29 -8.80 14.40
C TRP A 44 -3.29 -8.05 13.52
N ALA A 45 -4.08 -7.16 14.10
CA ALA A 45 -5.02 -6.33 13.35
C ALA A 45 -4.29 -5.38 12.39
N SER A 46 -3.25 -4.69 12.87
CA SER A 46 -2.41 -3.81 12.04
C SER A 46 -1.78 -4.57 10.88
N LEU A 47 -1.24 -5.77 11.15
CA LEU A 47 -0.64 -6.63 10.13
C LEU A 47 -1.69 -7.10 9.11
N ALA A 48 -2.87 -7.53 9.54
CA ALA A 48 -3.94 -7.94 8.64
C ALA A 48 -4.43 -6.78 7.75
N ILE A 49 -4.63 -5.59 8.33
CA ILE A 49 -5.12 -4.42 7.59
C ILE A 49 -4.06 -3.95 6.58
N THR A 50 -2.79 -3.84 6.98
CA THR A 50 -1.70 -3.45 6.06
C THR A 50 -1.54 -4.47 4.94
N THR A 51 -1.59 -5.77 5.23
CA THR A 51 -1.49 -6.83 4.20
C THR A 51 -2.66 -6.76 3.21
N ALA A 52 -3.89 -6.60 3.69
CA ALA A 52 -5.07 -6.41 2.83
C ALA A 52 -4.99 -5.13 1.98
N LEU A 53 -4.41 -4.07 2.54
CA LEU A 53 -4.23 -2.82 1.80
C LEU A 53 -3.20 -2.98 0.67
N VAL A 54 -2.06 -3.63 0.95
CA VAL A 54 -1.02 -3.91 -0.06
C VAL A 54 -1.58 -4.70 -1.22
N THR A 55 -2.36 -5.76 -0.97
CA THR A 55 -2.94 -6.59 -2.04
C THR A 55 -3.92 -5.80 -2.91
N VAL A 56 -4.72 -4.91 -2.32
CA VAL A 56 -5.60 -4.01 -3.09
C VAL A 56 -4.80 -3.08 -4.00
N PHE A 57 -3.73 -2.48 -3.47
CA PHE A 57 -2.87 -1.60 -4.27
C PHE A 57 -2.13 -2.37 -5.39
N GLU A 58 -1.70 -3.61 -5.14
CA GLU A 58 -1.11 -4.48 -6.18
C GLU A 58 -2.09 -4.77 -7.30
N VAL A 59 -3.34 -5.11 -6.98
CA VAL A 59 -4.39 -5.35 -7.98
C VAL A 59 -4.66 -4.08 -8.81
N ILE A 60 -4.76 -2.92 -8.16
CA ILE A 60 -4.96 -1.63 -8.86
C ILE A 60 -3.74 -1.32 -9.74
N GLY A 61 -2.53 -1.55 -9.24
CA GLY A 61 -1.27 -1.37 -9.97
C GLY A 61 -1.17 -2.23 -11.23
N GLY A 62 -1.55 -3.50 -11.11
CA GLY A 62 -1.68 -4.43 -12.23
C GLY A 62 -2.69 -3.92 -13.27
N ALA A 63 -3.86 -3.47 -12.83
CA ALA A 63 -4.89 -2.90 -13.71
C ALA A 63 -4.45 -1.59 -14.41
N LEU A 64 -3.57 -0.80 -13.78
CA LEU A 64 -2.98 0.40 -14.37
C LEU A 64 -1.80 0.13 -15.33
N GLY A 65 -1.59 -1.13 -15.72
CA GLY A 65 -0.57 -1.52 -16.69
C GLY A 65 0.78 -1.84 -16.06
N GLY A 66 0.78 -2.37 -14.83
CA GLY A 66 1.98 -2.81 -14.12
C GLY A 66 2.64 -1.73 -13.26
N ALA A 67 1.87 -0.73 -12.82
CA ALA A 67 2.34 0.26 -11.87
C ALA A 67 2.58 -0.42 -10.50
N SER A 68 3.83 -0.46 -10.04
CA SER A 68 4.19 -1.26 -8.87
C SER A 68 4.26 -0.47 -7.58
N PHE A 69 4.20 0.88 -7.62
CA PHE A 69 4.20 1.77 -6.43
C PHE A 69 5.31 1.49 -5.40
N ASN A 70 6.29 0.69 -5.82
CA ASN A 70 7.38 0.14 -5.06
C ASN A 70 8.62 0.27 -5.95
N PRO A 71 9.57 1.14 -5.60
CA PRO A 71 10.77 1.38 -6.39
C PRO A 71 11.65 0.13 -6.47
N THR A 72 11.61 -0.76 -5.48
CA THR A 72 12.36 -2.04 -5.48
C THR A 72 11.83 -3.00 -6.54
N ALA A 73 10.50 -3.12 -6.64
CA ALA A 73 9.87 -3.95 -7.66
C ALA A 73 10.14 -3.38 -9.07
N THR A 74 10.06 -2.05 -9.23
CA THR A 74 10.43 -1.38 -10.49
C THR A 74 11.90 -1.65 -10.84
N ALA A 75 12.82 -1.53 -9.88
CA ALA A 75 14.25 -1.79 -10.09
C ALA A 75 14.55 -3.25 -10.46
N SER A 76 13.81 -4.22 -9.89
CA SER A 76 14.00 -5.64 -10.18
C SER A 76 13.70 -6.05 -11.63
N PHE A 77 12.85 -5.29 -12.33
CA PHE A 77 12.59 -5.47 -13.76
C PHE A 77 13.70 -4.89 -14.66
N TYR A 78 14.49 -3.94 -14.15
CA TYR A 78 15.63 -3.35 -14.88
C TYR A 78 16.95 -4.09 -14.62
N THR A 79 17.07 -4.86 -13.54
CA THR A 79 18.27 -5.65 -13.22
C THR A 79 18.31 -7.04 -13.86
N ASN A 80 17.33 -7.41 -14.69
CA ASN A 80 17.29 -8.64 -15.50
C ASN A 80 17.50 -8.35 -17.01
N LEU A 81 18.43 -7.45 -17.33
CA LEU A 81 18.91 -7.10 -18.68
C LEU A 81 20.43 -7.19 -18.69
#